data_AF-A0A8T7L8W5-F1
#
_entry.id   AF-A0A8T7L8W5-F1
#
_cell.length_a   1.000
_cell.length_b   1.000
_cell.length_c   1.000
_cell.angle_alpha   90.00
_cell.angle_beta   90.00
_cell.angle_gamma   90.00
#
_symmetry.space_group_name_H-M   'P 1'
#
loop_
_entity.id
_entity.type
_entity.pdbx_description
1 polymer ?
#
loop_
_entity_poly.entity_id
_entity_poly.type
_entity_poly.pdbx_seq_one_letter_code
_entity_poly.pdbx_strand_id
1 'polypeptide(L)'
;MTKLRVTYRKSSIGYSKDQKATIRSLGLRKLNSSVLHDDTPSIRGMLFKVKHLVSVEEVAAAGDALPEATDNLELVEGIGPKIARVLRNAGITTFTQLAALDPERISAILRAGNVRLAVTDTWPDQARLAAEGKWDDLTALQERLTAGRAE
;
A
#
# COMPACT_ATOMS: atom_id res chain seq x y z
N MET A 1 6.70 -2.10 11.51
CA MET A 1 5.91 -2.62 12.66
C MET A 1 4.43 -2.58 12.31
N THR A 2 3.63 -3.58 12.71
CA THR A 2 2.16 -3.55 12.58
C THR A 2 1.57 -2.38 13.39
N LYS A 3 0.60 -1.66 12.83
CA LYS A 3 -0.08 -0.56 13.53
C LYS A 3 -1.47 -1.00 13.95
N LEU A 4 -1.90 -0.54 15.13
CA LEU A 4 -3.24 -0.74 15.65
C LEU A 4 -4.00 0.58 15.58
N ARG A 5 -5.10 0.60 14.83
CA ARG A 5 -6.07 1.69 14.87
C ARG A 5 -7.03 1.45 16.00
N VAL A 6 -6.95 2.27 17.03
CA VAL A 6 -7.77 2.16 18.23
C VAL A 6 -8.83 3.25 18.20
N THR A 7 -10.11 2.86 18.19
CA THR A 7 -11.26 3.77 18.17
C THR A 7 -12.00 3.74 19.50
N TYR A 8 -12.26 4.92 20.08
CA TYR A 8 -12.94 5.03 21.36
C TYR A 8 -14.47 4.97 21.19
N ARG A 9 -15.09 3.81 21.45
CA ARG A 9 -16.51 3.57 21.17
C ARG A 9 -17.44 3.88 22.33
N LYS A 10 -17.01 3.58 23.55
CA LYS A 10 -17.84 3.73 24.76
C LYS A 10 -17.13 4.56 25.80
N SER A 11 -17.84 5.51 26.40
CA SER A 11 -17.28 6.43 27.38
C SER A 11 -16.75 5.71 28.62
N SER A 12 -15.62 6.19 29.14
CA SER A 12 -14.97 5.77 30.39
C SER A 12 -15.58 6.43 31.64
N ILE A 13 -16.63 7.24 31.48
CA ILE A 13 -17.41 7.75 32.61
C ILE A 13 -18.02 6.56 33.37
N GLY A 14 -17.96 6.60 34.71
CA GLY A 14 -18.40 5.50 35.57
C GLY A 14 -17.40 4.35 35.74
N TYR A 15 -16.30 4.34 34.99
CA TYR A 15 -15.25 3.31 35.12
C TYR A 15 -14.14 3.71 36.11
N SER A 16 -13.28 2.74 36.46
CA SER A 16 -12.19 2.91 37.43
C SER A 16 -11.21 4.02 37.01
N LYS A 17 -10.53 4.64 38.00
CA LYS A 17 -9.53 5.69 37.74
C LYS A 17 -8.41 5.20 36.81
N ASP A 18 -8.00 3.95 36.97
CA ASP A 18 -6.98 3.32 36.13
C ASP A 18 -7.39 3.18 34.67
N GLN A 19 -8.63 2.76 34.40
CA GLN A 19 -9.15 2.64 33.03
C GLN A 19 -9.26 4.03 32.38
N LYS A 20 -9.69 5.04 33.14
CA LYS A 20 -9.70 6.45 32.67
C LYS A 20 -8.30 6.95 32.34
N ALA A 21 -7.31 6.63 33.17
CA ALA A 21 -5.91 6.97 32.91
C ALA A 21 -5.40 6.26 31.64
N THR A 22 -5.70 4.97 31.49
CA THR A 22 -5.33 4.17 30.31
C THR A 22 -5.87 4.77 29.02
N ILE A 23 -7.15 5.15 28.99
CA ILE A 23 -7.79 5.80 27.84
C ILE A 23 -7.10 7.14 27.50
N ARG A 24 -6.74 7.95 28.51
CA ARG A 24 -5.97 9.19 28.28
C ARG A 24 -4.57 8.92 27.76
N SER A 25 -3.87 7.91 28.29
CA SER A 25 -2.52 7.53 27.86
C SER A 25 -2.51 7.02 26.41
N LEU A 26 -3.57 6.33 25.98
CA LEU A 26 -3.78 5.96 24.57
C LEU A 26 -4.15 7.14 23.67
N GLY A 27 -4.25 8.38 24.19
CA GLY A 27 -4.58 9.57 23.42
C GLY A 27 -6.07 9.74 23.07
N LEU A 28 -6.94 8.88 23.60
CA LEU A 28 -8.36 8.84 23.26
C LEU A 28 -9.15 9.84 24.12
N ARG A 29 -9.23 11.09 23.67
CA ARG A 29 -9.90 12.19 24.41
C ARG A 29 -11.37 12.36 24.06
N LYS A 30 -11.77 12.09 22.82
CA LYS A 30 -13.14 12.31 22.30
C LYS A 30 -13.77 10.98 21.87
N LEU A 31 -15.05 10.78 22.18
CA LEU A 31 -15.78 9.60 21.72
C LEU A 31 -15.76 9.54 20.17
N ASN A 32 -15.68 8.34 19.61
CA ASN A 32 -15.51 8.04 18.19
C ASN A 32 -14.21 8.59 17.55
N SER A 33 -13.26 9.10 18.34
CA SER A 33 -11.92 9.40 17.81
C SER A 33 -11.09 8.11 17.67
N SER A 34 -10.21 8.09 16.67
CA SER A 34 -9.27 7.00 16.44
C SER A 34 -7.83 7.49 16.52
N VAL A 35 -6.94 6.71 17.12
CA VAL A 35 -5.50 6.96 17.21
C VAL A 35 -4.75 5.72 16.75
N LEU A 36 -3.64 5.94 16.03
CA LEU A 36 -2.73 4.87 15.60
C LEU A 36 -1.67 4.63 16.67
N HIS A 37 -1.47 3.38 17.04
CA HIS A 37 -0.42 2.93 17.96
C HIS A 37 0.41 1.84 17.30
N ASP A 38 1.68 1.71 17.71
CA ASP A 38 2.50 0.58 17.31
C ASP A 38 2.11 -0.66 18.11
N ASP A 39 2.09 -1.82 17.45
CA ASP A 39 1.71 -3.08 18.06
C ASP A 39 2.81 -3.61 18.98
N THR A 40 2.81 -3.13 20.23
CA THR A 40 3.74 -3.55 21.28
C THR A 40 3.00 -4.31 22.39
N PRO A 41 3.67 -5.23 23.11
CA PRO A 41 3.07 -5.91 24.26
C PRO A 41 2.49 -4.93 25.30
N SER A 42 3.15 -3.78 25.50
CA SER A 42 2.68 -2.72 26.40
C SER A 42 1.36 -2.11 25.95
N ILE A 43 1.23 -1.75 24.66
CA ILE A 43 -0.03 -1.26 24.08
C ILE A 43 -1.12 -2.34 24.15
N ARG A 44 -0.81 -3.58 23.79
CA ARG A 44 -1.77 -4.71 23.87
C ARG A 44 -2.29 -4.91 25.29
N GLY A 45 -1.42 -4.85 26.30
CA GLY A 45 -1.82 -4.95 27.71
C GLY A 45 -2.78 -3.83 28.13
N MET A 46 -2.50 -2.59 27.72
CA MET A 46 -3.40 -1.46 27.95
C MET A 46 -4.75 -1.66 27.26
N LEU A 47 -4.75 -2.07 25.99
CA LEU A 47 -5.97 -2.32 25.22
C LEU A 47 -6.81 -3.46 25.82
N PHE A 48 -6.18 -4.53 26.30
CA PHE A 48 -6.89 -5.64 26.94
C PHE A 48 -7.65 -5.18 28.20
N LYS A 49 -7.06 -4.27 28.99
CA LYS A 49 -7.69 -3.68 30.19
C LYS A 49 -8.94 -2.86 29.85
N VAL A 50 -8.98 -2.23 28.68
CA VAL A 50 -10.07 -1.34 28.23
C VAL A 50 -10.83 -1.87 27.01
N LYS A 51 -10.73 -3.17 26.69
CA LYS A 51 -11.28 -3.78 25.46
C LYS A 51 -12.78 -3.58 25.23
N HIS A 52 -13.54 -3.32 26.28
CA HIS A 52 -14.97 -3.05 26.24
C HIS A 52 -15.31 -1.57 25.97
N LEU A 53 -14.31 -0.68 25.98
CA LEU A 53 -14.44 0.75 25.69
C LEU A 53 -13.94 1.12 24.29
N VAL A 54 -13.10 0.28 23.70
CA VAL A 54 -12.40 0.55 22.44
C VAL A 54 -12.67 -0.53 21.41
N SER A 55 -12.64 -0.15 20.14
CA SER A 55 -12.57 -1.06 18.99
C SER A 55 -11.16 -1.00 18.42
N VAL A 56 -10.55 -2.14 18.16
CA VAL A 56 -9.19 -2.22 17.61
C VAL A 56 -9.27 -2.84 16.23
N GLU A 57 -8.70 -2.14 15.25
CA GLU A 57 -8.52 -2.63 13.88
C GLU A 57 -7.02 -2.73 13.62
N GLU A 58 -6.56 -3.88 13.14
CA GLU A 58 -5.20 -4.04 12.67
C GLU A 58 -5.07 -3.33 11.32
N VAL A 59 -4.16 -2.35 11.27
CA VAL A 59 -3.84 -1.65 10.04
C VAL A 59 -2.44 -2.08 9.68
N ALA A 60 -2.33 -2.83 8.58
CA ALA A 60 -1.04 -3.06 7.95
C ALA A 60 -0.40 -1.69 7.72
N ALA A 61 0.72 -1.45 8.39
CA ALA A 61 1.54 -0.30 8.06
C ALA A 61 1.88 -0.45 6.58
N ALA A 62 1.52 0.53 5.76
CA ALA A 62 1.83 0.58 4.33
C ALA A 62 3.35 0.78 4.08
N GLY A 63 4.20 0.14 4.85
CA GLY A 63 5.65 0.34 4.85
C GLY A 63 6.44 -0.74 5.58
N ASP A 64 5.89 -1.96 5.71
CA ASP A 64 6.61 -3.12 6.27
C ASP A 64 6.66 -4.30 5.29
N ALA A 65 6.44 -4.04 4.00
CA ALA A 65 7.19 -4.82 3.03
C ALA A 65 8.66 -4.42 3.25
N LEU A 66 9.52 -5.38 3.59
CA LEU A 66 10.95 -5.28 3.34
C LEU A 66 11.13 -4.65 1.95
N PRO A 67 12.21 -3.89 1.64
CA PRO A 67 12.49 -3.57 0.26
C PRO A 67 12.86 -4.89 -0.44
N GLU A 68 11.84 -5.69 -0.80
CA GLU A 68 11.95 -6.50 -1.99
C GLU A 68 12.41 -5.55 -3.06
N ALA A 69 13.57 -5.86 -3.63
CA ALA A 69 14.31 -4.99 -4.52
C ALA A 69 13.33 -4.23 -5.42
N THR A 70 13.27 -2.91 -5.28
CA THR A 70 12.40 -2.12 -6.14
C THR A 70 12.97 -2.23 -7.54
N ASP A 71 12.24 -2.89 -8.42
CA ASP A 71 12.65 -3.02 -9.80
C ASP A 71 12.62 -1.65 -10.48
N ASN A 72 13.51 -1.46 -11.45
CA ASN A 72 13.45 -0.28 -12.29
C ASN A 72 12.30 -0.42 -13.30
N LEU A 73 11.09 -0.05 -12.89
CA LEU A 73 9.88 -0.10 -13.74
C LEU A 73 10.03 0.71 -15.04
N GLU A 74 11.00 1.63 -15.11
CA GLU A 74 11.30 2.41 -16.32
C GLU A 74 11.89 1.55 -17.47
N LEU A 75 12.25 0.28 -17.21
CA LEU A 75 12.64 -0.68 -18.26
C LEU A 75 11.46 -1.14 -19.12
N VAL A 76 10.22 -0.94 -18.66
CA VAL A 76 9.02 -1.22 -19.44
C VAL A 76 8.72 -0.02 -20.35
N GLU A 77 8.59 -0.28 -21.64
CA GLU A 77 8.33 0.75 -22.64
C GLU A 77 7.00 1.46 -22.35
N GLY A 78 7.04 2.79 -22.29
CA GLY A 78 5.90 3.63 -21.92
C GLY A 78 5.85 4.02 -20.45
N ILE A 79 6.66 3.41 -19.57
CA ILE A 79 6.77 3.81 -18.16
C ILE A 79 7.93 4.80 -17.98
N GLY A 80 7.61 6.10 -18.02
CA GLY A 80 8.58 7.15 -17.66
C GLY A 80 8.67 7.41 -16.14
N PRO A 81 9.60 8.26 -15.67
CA PRO A 81 9.82 8.54 -14.24
C PRO A 81 8.58 9.01 -13.48
N LYS A 82 7.72 9.78 -14.16
CA LYS A 82 6.43 10.24 -13.60
C LYS A 82 5.46 9.09 -13.36
N ILE A 83 5.37 8.16 -14.31
CA ILE A 83 4.47 7.01 -14.26
C ILE A 83 5.00 6.03 -13.21
N ALA A 84 6.29 5.73 -13.22
CA ALA A 84 6.95 4.91 -12.20
C ALA A 84 6.69 5.46 -10.79
N ARG A 85 6.71 6.79 -10.60
CA ARG A 85 6.35 7.40 -9.31
C ARG A 85 4.89 7.18 -8.92
N VAL A 86 3.95 7.28 -9.86
CA VAL A 86 2.53 7.03 -9.59
C VAL A 86 2.31 5.57 -9.20
N LEU A 87 2.92 4.63 -9.92
CA LEU A 87 2.86 3.20 -9.61
C LEU A 87 3.45 2.90 -8.23
N ARG A 88 4.62 3.45 -7.91
CA ARG A 88 5.24 3.31 -6.58
C ARG A 88 4.37 3.86 -5.46
N ASN A 89 3.76 5.03 -5.66
CA ASN A 89 2.83 5.61 -4.69
C ASN A 89 1.57 4.76 -4.50
N ALA A 90 1.20 3.94 -5.48
CA ALA A 90 0.12 2.97 -5.41
C ALA A 90 0.56 1.61 -4.84
N GLY A 91 1.82 1.46 -4.42
CA GLY A 91 2.38 0.23 -3.87
C GLY A 91 2.90 -0.76 -4.94
N ILE A 92 2.96 -0.37 -6.21
CA ILE A 92 3.51 -1.18 -7.30
C ILE A 92 4.97 -0.78 -7.47
N THR A 93 5.86 -1.65 -7.01
CA THR A 93 7.31 -1.41 -6.87
C THR A 93 8.18 -2.46 -7.55
N THR A 94 7.60 -3.59 -7.98
CA THR A 94 8.32 -4.68 -8.66
C THR A 94 7.68 -5.05 -10.00
N PHE A 95 8.45 -5.68 -10.89
CA PHE A 95 7.97 -6.22 -12.16
C PHE A 95 6.90 -7.30 -11.93
N THR A 96 7.08 -8.16 -10.93
CA THR A 96 6.11 -9.19 -10.56
C THR A 96 4.76 -8.60 -10.16
N GLN A 97 4.76 -7.51 -9.38
CA GLN A 97 3.53 -6.81 -8.99
C GLN A 97 2.83 -6.18 -10.21
N LEU A 98 3.60 -5.60 -11.13
CA LEU A 98 3.06 -5.00 -12.35
C LEU A 98 2.50 -6.06 -13.32
N ALA A 99 3.19 -7.20 -13.45
CA ALA A 99 2.82 -8.32 -14.32
C ALA A 99 1.55 -9.07 -13.88
N ALA A 100 1.21 -8.97 -12.59
CA ALA A 100 0.03 -9.60 -11.99
C ALA A 100 -1.25 -8.74 -12.13
N LEU A 101 -1.14 -7.51 -12.63
CA LEU A 101 -2.28 -6.59 -12.79
C LEU A 101 -2.81 -6.60 -14.21
N ASP A 102 -4.13 -6.44 -14.34
CA ASP A 102 -4.77 -6.21 -15.63
C ASP A 102 -4.48 -4.79 -16.14
N PRO A 103 -4.35 -4.58 -17.47
CA PRO A 103 -4.15 -3.27 -18.07
C PRO A 103 -5.17 -2.22 -17.62
N GLU A 104 -6.45 -2.61 -17.48
CA GLU A 104 -7.51 -1.72 -17.02
C GLU A 104 -7.28 -1.24 -15.58
N ARG A 105 -6.79 -2.14 -14.71
CA ARG A 105 -6.48 -1.82 -13.32
C ARG A 105 -5.31 -0.85 -13.23
N ILE A 106 -4.29 -1.04 -14.06
CA ILE A 106 -3.15 -0.13 -14.18
C ILE A 106 -3.63 1.24 -14.65
N SER A 107 -4.45 1.30 -15.71
CA SER A 107 -5.04 2.55 -16.21
C SER A 107 -5.85 3.29 -15.14
N ALA A 108 -6.63 2.57 -14.33
CA ALA A 108 -7.39 3.17 -13.23
C ALA A 108 -6.49 3.81 -12.16
N ILE A 109 -5.38 3.15 -11.80
CA ILE A 109 -4.38 3.68 -10.85
C ILE A 109 -3.72 4.93 -11.42
N LEU A 110 -3.33 4.90 -12.69
CA LEU A 110 -2.73 6.05 -13.37
C LEU A 110 -3.68 7.25 -13.43
N ARG A 111 -4.96 7.01 -13.74
CA ARG A 111 -6.00 8.05 -13.75
C ARG A 111 -6.18 8.68 -12.37
N ALA A 112 -6.17 7.87 -11.29
CA ALA A 112 -6.19 8.38 -9.92
C ALA A 112 -4.96 9.24 -9.60
N GLY A 113 -3.80 8.90 -10.17
CA GLY A 113 -2.57 9.71 -10.15
C GLY A 113 -2.50 10.85 -11.18
N ASN A 114 -3.62 11.20 -11.81
CA ASN A 114 -3.75 12.25 -12.83
C ASN A 114 -2.90 12.03 -14.11
N VAL A 115 -2.65 10.76 -14.46
CA VAL A 115 -2.05 10.33 -15.72
C VAL A 115 -3.14 9.68 -16.57
N ARG A 116 -3.46 10.27 -17.72
CA ARG A 116 -4.61 9.87 -18.55
C ARG A 116 -4.26 9.30 -19.93
N LEU A 117 -3.04 9.56 -20.40
CA LEU A 117 -2.61 9.26 -21.79
C LEU A 117 -1.71 8.02 -21.90
N ALA A 118 -1.52 7.28 -20.81
CA ALA A 118 -0.68 6.09 -20.84
C ALA A 118 -1.41 4.92 -21.52
N VAL A 119 -0.75 4.28 -22.48
CA VAL A 119 -1.16 3.01 -23.06
C VAL A 119 -0.56 1.91 -22.20
N THR A 120 -1.41 1.11 -21.57
CA THR A 120 -0.99 0.14 -20.53
C THR A 120 -1.13 -1.31 -20.97
N ASP A 121 -1.54 -1.55 -22.22
CA ASP A 121 -1.94 -2.86 -22.72
C ASP A 121 -0.78 -3.87 -22.69
N THR A 122 0.43 -3.41 -23.00
CA THR A 122 1.64 -4.26 -23.09
C THR A 122 2.46 -4.28 -21.81
N TRP A 123 2.12 -3.47 -20.80
CA TRP A 123 2.93 -3.34 -19.59
C TRP A 123 2.96 -4.62 -18.75
N PRO A 124 1.86 -5.37 -18.55
CA PRO A 124 1.92 -6.61 -17.79
C PRO A 124 2.82 -7.66 -18.43
N ASP A 125 2.76 -7.80 -19.76
CA ASP A 125 3.57 -8.80 -20.48
C ASP A 125 5.05 -8.42 -20.49
N GLN A 126 5.37 -7.14 -20.71
CA GLN A 126 6.75 -6.64 -20.59
C GLN A 126 7.29 -6.82 -19.16
N ALA A 127 6.49 -6.50 -18.15
CA ALA A 127 6.87 -6.69 -16.76
C ALA A 127 7.08 -8.18 -16.43
N ARG A 128 6.31 -9.09 -17.02
CA ARG A 128 6.52 -10.54 -16.84
C ARG A 128 7.88 -10.98 -17.37
N LEU A 129 8.26 -10.55 -18.57
CA LEU A 129 9.57 -10.85 -19.16
C LEU A 129 10.72 -10.28 -18.32
N ALA A 130 10.56 -9.04 -17.84
CA ALA A 130 11.54 -8.40 -16.95
C ALA A 130 11.67 -9.13 -15.60
N ALA A 131 10.55 -9.56 -15.00
CA ALA A 131 10.53 -10.33 -13.75
C ALA A 131 11.22 -11.70 -13.89
N GLU A 132 11.10 -12.32 -15.07
CA GLU A 132 11.75 -13.60 -15.40
C GLU A 132 13.21 -13.44 -15.84
N GLY A 133 13.72 -12.20 -15.95
CA GLY A 133 15.08 -11.91 -16.42
C GLY A 133 15.30 -12.21 -17.91
N LYS A 134 14.23 -12.34 -18.70
CA LYS A 134 14.26 -12.63 -20.13
C LYS A 134 14.45 -11.34 -20.93
N TRP A 135 15.63 -10.75 -20.81
CA TRP A 135 15.95 -9.46 -21.43
C TRP A 135 15.95 -9.52 -22.96
N ASP A 136 16.42 -10.63 -23.56
CA ASP A 136 16.41 -10.81 -25.02
C ASP A 136 14.97 -10.83 -25.58
N ASP A 137 14.08 -11.59 -24.93
CA ASP A 137 12.66 -11.65 -25.30
C ASP A 137 11.96 -10.29 -25.09
N LEU A 138 12.34 -9.56 -24.03
CA LEU A 138 11.81 -8.22 -23.77
C LEU A 138 12.24 -7.25 -24.87
N THR A 139 13.51 -7.26 -25.28
CA THR A 139 14.00 -6.42 -26.37
C THR A 139 13.30 -6.77 -27.68
N ALA A 140 13.18 -8.06 -28.03
CA ALA A 140 12.45 -8.48 -29.22
C ALA A 140 10.98 -8.06 -29.20
N LEU A 141 10.35 -8.07 -28.01
CA LEU A 141 8.99 -7.56 -27.84
C LEU A 141 8.94 -6.04 -28.08
N GLN A 142 9.85 -5.27 -27.48
CA GLN A 142 9.92 -3.81 -27.62
C GLN A 142 10.23 -3.37 -29.06
N GLU A 143 11.12 -4.06 -29.77
CA GLU A 143 11.42 -3.77 -31.18
C GLU A 143 10.21 -3.94 -32.11
N ARG A 144 9.28 -4.83 -31.77
CA ARG A 144 8.03 -5.03 -32.49
C ARG A 144 6.97 -3.99 -32.14
N LEU A 145 7.07 -3.34 -30.99
CA LEU A 145 6.13 -2.32 -30.55
C LEU A 145 6.50 -0.98 -31.16
N THR A 146 5.51 -0.25 -31.69
CA THR A 146 5.71 1.15 -32.05
C THR A 146 5.09 2.02 -30.96
N ALA A 147 5.93 2.65 -30.14
CA ALA A 147 5.51 3.52 -29.03
C ALA A 147 4.56 2.80 -28.03
N GLY A 148 4.90 1.57 -27.65
CA GLY A 148 4.14 0.76 -26.70
C GLY A 148 2.82 0.15 -27.20
N ARG A 149 2.47 0.30 -28.49
CA ARG A 149 1.32 -0.38 -29.12
C ARG A 149 1.76 -1.59 -29.94
N ALA A 150 1.06 -2.71 -29.73
CA ALA A 150 1.05 -3.79 -30.71
C ALA A 150 0.27 -3.28 -31.93
N GLU A 151 0.85 -3.48 -33.12
CA GLU A 151 0.21 -3.18 -34.40
C GLU A 151 -1.12 -3.93 -34.56
#